data_AF-A0A3D8SEV1-F1
#
_entry.id   AF-A0A3D8SEV1-F1
#
_cell.length_a   1.000
_cell.length_b   1.000
_cell.length_c   1.000
_cell.angle_alpha   90.00
_cell.angle_beta   90.00
_cell.angle_gamma   90.00
#
_symmetry.space_group_name_H-M   'P 1'
#
loop_
_entity.id
_entity.type
_entity.pdbx_description
1 polymer ?
#
loop_
_entity_poly.entity_id
_entity_poly.type
_entity_poly.pdbx_seq_one_letter_code
_entity_poly.pdbx_strand_id
1 'polypeptide(L)'
;MPPRKEFADTQGRPLFSLRTKLLSLHKSFYAESPSGQILFEVKGKFSIGSSKMIASFTNTANKAPVELLIKGDWFDRSATISMNNVPVAQISRSYFNMREIFASQQSYFVTVAPNVDLVLIAAICVCLDERENEK
;
A
#
# COMPACT_ATOMS: atom_id res chain seq x y z
N MET A 1 -8.13 8.41 -19.31
CA MET A 1 -7.60 7.12 -18.79
C MET A 1 -7.69 7.14 -17.27
N PRO A 2 -7.95 6.01 -16.60
CA PRO A 2 -7.85 5.93 -15.14
C PRO A 2 -6.43 6.30 -14.67
N PRO A 3 -6.28 6.90 -13.48
CA PRO A 3 -4.96 7.19 -12.92
C PRO A 3 -4.15 5.90 -12.78
N ARG A 4 -2.88 5.96 -13.22
CA ARG A 4 -1.93 4.84 -13.30
C ARG A 4 -0.58 5.29 -12.74
N LYS A 5 0.03 4.46 -11.89
CA LYS A 5 1.40 4.65 -11.40
C LYS A 5 2.23 3.41 -11.72
N GLU A 6 3.44 3.63 -12.22
CA GLU A 6 4.36 2.54 -12.56
C GLU A 6 5.29 2.22 -11.41
N PHE A 7 5.41 0.93 -11.12
CA PHE A 7 6.46 0.40 -10.27
C PHE A 7 7.51 -0.24 -11.16
N ALA A 8 8.75 0.20 -11.00
CA ALA A 8 9.89 -0.29 -11.74
C ALA A 8 11.06 -0.57 -10.77
N ASP A 9 11.98 -1.43 -11.18
CA ASP A 9 13.23 -1.64 -10.44
C ASP A 9 14.23 -0.49 -10.65
N THR A 10 15.40 -0.60 -10.03
CA THR A 10 16.46 0.42 -10.12
C THR A 10 17.06 0.58 -11.52
N GLN A 11 16.81 -0.37 -12.42
CA GLN A 11 17.22 -0.32 -13.83
C GLN A 11 16.09 0.21 -14.74
N GLY A 12 14.94 0.60 -14.17
CA GLY A 12 13.78 1.07 -14.90
C GLY A 12 12.95 -0.04 -15.55
N ARG A 13 13.19 -1.31 -15.21
CA ARG A 13 12.38 -2.41 -15.75
C ARG A 13 11.02 -2.45 -15.03
N PRO A 14 9.91 -2.48 -15.77
CA PRO A 14 8.58 -2.43 -15.17
C PRO A 14 8.29 -3.72 -14.38
N LEU A 15 7.83 -3.56 -13.15
CA LEU A 15 7.34 -4.64 -12.28
C LEU A 15 5.83 -4.81 -12.46
N PHE A 16 5.09 -3.70 -12.33
CA PHE A 16 3.64 -3.65 -12.56
C PHE A 16 3.15 -2.20 -12.66
N SER A 17 1.94 -2.06 -13.19
CA SER A 17 1.16 -0.82 -13.15
C SER A 17 0.13 -0.88 -12.04
N LEU A 18 0.16 0.06 -11.11
CA LEU A 18 -0.88 0.26 -10.10
C LEU A 18 -1.99 1.14 -10.67
N ARG A 19 -3.23 0.63 -10.66
CA ARG A 19 -4.39 1.28 -11.28
C ARG A 19 -5.54 1.42 -10.29
N THR A 20 -6.29 2.50 -10.44
CA THR A 20 -7.54 2.73 -9.68
C THR A 20 -8.74 2.14 -10.42
N LYS A 21 -9.62 1.43 -9.71
CA LYS A 21 -10.93 1.03 -10.24
C LYS A 21 -11.90 2.20 -10.13
N LEU A 22 -12.39 2.67 -11.27
CA LEU A 22 -13.31 3.81 -11.37
C LEU A 22 -14.78 3.48 -11.01
N LEU A 23 -15.15 2.19 -10.95
CA LEU A 23 -16.54 1.74 -10.84
C LEU A 23 -16.94 1.24 -9.44
N SER A 24 -16.14 1.51 -8.40
CA SER A 24 -16.43 1.05 -7.04
C SER A 24 -16.85 2.21 -6.13
N LEU A 25 -17.96 2.04 -5.38
CA LEU A 25 -18.43 2.97 -4.34
C LEU A 25 -17.35 3.33 -3.30
N HIS A 26 -16.36 2.46 -3.12
CA HIS A 26 -15.14 2.72 -2.35
C HIS A 26 -13.93 2.60 -3.27
N LYS A 27 -13.05 3.60 -3.29
CA LYS A 27 -11.82 3.60 -4.12
C LYS A 27 -11.05 2.29 -3.93
N SER A 28 -10.77 1.57 -4.99
CA SER A 28 -9.99 0.33 -4.93
C SER A 28 -8.90 0.35 -5.98
N PHE A 29 -7.81 -0.37 -5.71
CA PHE A 29 -6.64 -0.42 -6.57
C PHE A 29 -6.33 -1.85 -6.96
N TYR A 30 -5.66 -2.03 -8.08
CA TYR A 30 -5.10 -3.31 -8.49
C TYR A 30 -3.75 -3.10 -9.16
N ALA A 31 -2.85 -4.06 -8.98
CA ALA A 31 -1.59 -4.12 -9.70
C ALA A 31 -1.71 -5.08 -10.87
N GLU A 32 -1.40 -4.59 -12.07
CA GLU A 32 -1.38 -5.34 -13.30
C GLU A 32 0.07 -5.49 -13.77
N SER A 33 0.52 -6.74 -13.94
CA SER A 33 1.83 -7.03 -14.51
C SER A 33 1.90 -6.62 -15.99
N PRO A 34 3.11 -6.53 -16.59
CA PRO A 34 3.26 -6.25 -18.01
C PRO A 34 2.52 -7.22 -18.95
N SER A 35 2.23 -8.45 -18.51
CA SER A 35 1.47 -9.44 -19.26
C SER A 35 -0.05 -9.33 -19.10
N GLY A 36 -0.54 -8.36 -18.31
CA GLY A 36 -1.97 -8.17 -18.04
C GLY A 36 -2.50 -9.00 -16.86
N GLN A 37 -1.66 -9.81 -16.20
CA GLN A 37 -2.08 -10.55 -15.01
C GLN A 37 -2.24 -9.62 -13.81
N ILE A 38 -3.36 -9.75 -13.08
CA ILE A 38 -3.57 -9.09 -11.79
C ILE A 38 -2.72 -9.78 -10.72
N LEU A 39 -1.82 -9.01 -10.09
CA LEU A 39 -0.90 -9.52 -9.07
C LEU A 39 -1.51 -9.43 -7.67
N PHE A 40 -2.12 -8.28 -7.36
CA PHE A 40 -2.80 -8.03 -6.09
C PHE A 40 -3.86 -6.93 -6.24
N GLU A 41 -4.77 -6.86 -5.28
CA GLU A 41 -5.78 -5.81 -5.17
C GLU A 41 -5.75 -5.17 -3.79
N VAL A 42 -6.01 -3.85 -3.70
CA VAL A 42 -6.15 -3.12 -2.43
C VAL A 42 -7.53 -2.49 -2.38
N LYS A 43 -8.37 -2.97 -1.46
CA LYS A 43 -9.78 -2.56 -1.33
C LYS A 43 -10.04 -1.85 -0.03
N GLY A 44 -10.91 -0.85 -0.09
CA GLY A 44 -11.37 -0.14 1.10
C GLY A 44 -12.42 -0.97 1.79
N LYS A 45 -12.41 -0.97 3.12
CA LYS A 45 -13.52 -1.46 3.91
C LYS A 45 -14.10 -0.30 4.69
N PHE A 46 -15.42 -0.22 4.72
CA PHE A 46 -16.11 0.70 5.61
C PHE A 46 -15.70 0.41 7.06
N SER A 47 -15.36 1.45 7.79
CA SER A 47 -14.95 1.38 9.20
C SER A 47 -15.29 2.72 9.85
N ILE A 48 -15.89 2.66 11.04
CA ILE A 48 -16.30 3.85 11.80
C ILE A 48 -15.09 4.28 12.65
N GLY A 49 -14.61 5.51 12.44
CA GLY A 49 -13.53 6.11 13.24
C GLY A 49 -12.10 5.62 12.96
N SER A 50 -11.86 4.82 11.92
CA SER A 50 -10.49 4.46 11.48
C SER A 50 -10.46 4.06 10.02
N SER A 51 -9.32 4.26 9.34
CA SER A 51 -9.10 3.79 7.98
C SER A 51 -8.84 2.29 7.99
N LYS A 52 -9.63 1.54 7.19
CA LYS A 52 -9.48 0.10 7.02
C LYS A 52 -9.38 -0.27 5.55
N MET A 53 -8.35 -1.04 5.19
CA MET A 53 -8.18 -1.60 3.86
C MET A 53 -7.77 -3.06 3.93
N ILE A 54 -7.96 -3.78 2.83
CA ILE A 54 -7.45 -5.13 2.65
C ILE A 54 -6.66 -5.19 1.35
N ALA A 55 -5.43 -5.68 1.44
CA ALA A 55 -4.66 -6.11 0.27
C ALA A 55 -4.82 -7.62 0.11
N SER A 56 -5.25 -8.07 -1.07
CA SER A 56 -5.48 -9.49 -1.39
C SER A 56 -4.58 -9.91 -2.54
N PHE A 57 -3.91 -11.05 -2.40
CA PHE A 57 -3.04 -11.63 -3.42
C PHE A 57 -2.96 -13.16 -3.29
N THR A 58 -2.38 -13.81 -4.30
CA THR A 58 -2.11 -15.25 -4.26
C THR A 58 -0.64 -15.48 -3.93
N ASN A 59 -0.36 -16.22 -2.86
CA ASN A 59 0.99 -16.58 -2.49
C ASN A 59 1.63 -17.44 -3.60
N THR A 60 2.82 -17.05 -4.05
CA THR A 60 3.50 -17.69 -5.18
C THR A 60 3.97 -19.10 -4.87
N ALA A 61 4.33 -19.39 -3.61
CA ALA A 61 4.92 -20.65 -3.16
C ALA A 61 3.88 -21.77 -2.99
N ASN A 62 2.71 -21.46 -2.43
CA ASN A 62 1.69 -22.47 -2.11
C ASN A 62 0.34 -22.23 -2.79
N LYS A 63 0.21 -21.17 -3.60
CA LYS A 63 -1.02 -20.77 -4.30
C LYS A 63 -2.22 -20.45 -3.39
N ALA A 64 -1.99 -20.32 -2.09
CA ALA A 64 -3.04 -19.95 -1.15
C ALA A 64 -3.39 -18.46 -1.31
N PRO A 65 -4.67 -18.08 -1.19
CA PRO A 65 -5.06 -16.68 -1.08
C PRO A 65 -4.53 -16.10 0.24
N VAL A 66 -4.03 -14.88 0.20
CA VAL A 66 -3.53 -14.14 1.34
C VAL A 66 -4.23 -12.79 1.42
N GLU A 67 -4.60 -12.40 2.64
CA GLU A 67 -5.09 -11.06 2.94
C GLU A 67 -4.18 -10.38 3.95
N LEU A 68 -3.81 -9.13 3.66
CA LEU A 68 -3.22 -8.22 4.61
C LEU A 68 -4.27 -7.21 5.04
N LEU A 69 -4.51 -7.15 6.34
CA LEU A 69 -5.33 -6.12 6.95
C LEU A 69 -4.47 -4.87 7.16
N ILE A 70 -4.93 -3.75 6.60
CA ILE A 70 -4.36 -2.42 6.87
C ILE A 70 -5.34 -1.67 7.77
N LYS A 71 -4.89 -1.30 8.97
CA LYS A 71 -5.70 -0.59 9.96
C LYS A 71 -4.91 0.56 10.55
N GLY A 72 -5.51 1.75 10.61
CA GLY A 72 -4.88 2.90 11.26
C GLY A 72 -5.59 4.21 10.97
N ASP A 73 -4.90 5.29 11.34
CA ASP A 73 -5.26 6.63 10.95
C ASP A 73 -4.21 7.16 9.98
N TRP A 74 -4.60 7.18 8.70
CA TRP A 74 -3.71 7.65 7.66
C TRP A 74 -3.50 9.16 7.67
N PHE A 75 -4.44 9.93 8.24
CA PHE A 75 -4.25 11.37 8.43
C PHE A 75 -3.04 11.65 9.34
N ASP A 76 -2.90 10.85 10.40
CA ASP A 76 -1.74 10.88 11.30
C ASP A 76 -0.53 10.09 10.79
N ARG A 77 -0.59 9.56 9.56
CA ARG A 77 0.45 8.73 8.92
C ARG A 77 0.84 7.53 9.78
N SER A 78 -0.16 6.91 10.39
CA SER A 78 0.00 5.77 11.29
C SER A 78 -0.90 4.64 10.84
N ALA A 79 -0.30 3.50 10.48
CA ALA A 79 -1.05 2.32 10.12
C ALA A 79 -0.27 1.05 10.42
N THR A 80 -0.97 -0.01 10.78
CA THR A 80 -0.42 -1.35 10.92
C THR A 80 -0.92 -2.21 9.77
N ILE A 81 0.01 -2.92 9.13
CA ILE A 81 -0.27 -3.93 8.12
C ILE A 81 -0.06 -5.27 8.78
N SER A 82 -1.08 -6.13 8.78
CA SER A 82 -1.06 -7.42 9.48
C SER A 82 -1.55 -8.55 8.59
N MET A 83 -0.87 -9.69 8.66
CA MET A 83 -1.33 -10.97 8.10
C MET A 83 -1.85 -11.82 9.25
N ASN A 84 -3.13 -12.23 9.23
CA ASN A 84 -3.74 -13.03 10.30
C ASN A 84 -3.49 -12.46 11.71
N ASN A 85 -3.68 -11.14 11.88
CA ASN A 85 -3.42 -10.37 13.11
C ASN A 85 -1.94 -10.32 13.56
N VAL A 86 -1.01 -10.88 12.80
CA VAL A 86 0.44 -10.71 13.03
C VAL A 86 0.93 -9.50 12.24
N PRO A 87 1.49 -8.46 12.89
CA PRO A 87 2.06 -7.32 12.19
C PRO A 87 3.20 -7.73 11.26
N VAL A 88 3.11 -7.33 10.00
CA VAL A 88 4.13 -7.57 8.97
C VAL A 88 4.78 -6.26 8.50
N ALA A 89 4.10 -5.13 8.69
CA ALA A 89 4.69 -3.82 8.55
C ALA A 89 3.98 -2.79 9.43
N GLN A 90 4.72 -1.77 9.85
CA GLN A 90 4.23 -0.66 10.67
C GLN A 90 4.62 0.66 10.00
N ILE A 91 3.62 1.47 9.69
CA ILE A 91 3.80 2.85 9.24
C ILE A 91 3.75 3.76 10.46
N SER A 92 4.74 4.62 10.60
CA SER A 92 4.89 5.53 11.74
C SER A 92 5.34 6.91 11.27
N ARG A 93 4.77 7.94 11.89
CA ARG A 93 5.18 9.32 11.67
C ARG A 93 6.61 9.53 12.18
N SER A 94 7.45 10.20 11.38
CA SER A 94 8.80 10.55 11.84
C SER A 94 8.72 11.66 12.87
N TYR A 95 9.02 11.34 14.13
CA TYR A 95 9.26 12.36 15.17
C TYR A 95 10.76 12.63 15.40
N PHE A 96 11.65 11.75 14.92
CA PHE A 96 13.05 11.72 15.35
C PHE A 96 14.02 12.60 14.52
N ASN A 97 13.72 12.93 13.26
CA ASN A 97 14.69 13.60 12.37
C ASN A 97 14.22 14.95 11.78
N MET A 98 13.50 15.77 12.55
CA MET A 98 13.16 17.13 12.10
C MET A 98 14.36 18.07 11.93
N ARG A 99 15.54 17.74 12.47
CA ARG A 99 16.74 18.61 12.38
C ARG A 99 17.58 18.42 11.11
N GLU A 100 17.41 17.32 10.37
CA GLU A 100 18.24 17.02 9.19
C GLU A 100 17.46 17.01 7.86
N ILE A 101 16.12 16.92 7.88
CA ILE A 101 15.29 16.84 6.67
C ILE A 101 14.70 18.23 6.36
N PHE A 102 15.56 19.21 6.11
CA PHE A 102 15.16 20.50 5.55
C PHE A 102 14.86 20.33 4.05
N ALA A 103 13.58 20.09 3.71
CA ALA A 103 12.88 20.66 2.53
C ALA A 103 11.59 19.87 2.22
N SER A 104 10.44 20.46 2.58
CA SER A 104 9.14 20.30 1.88
C SER A 104 8.41 18.95 1.86
N GLN A 105 8.95 17.82 2.31
CA GLN A 105 8.25 16.53 2.17
C GLN A 105 7.77 16.00 3.52
N GLN A 106 6.46 15.94 3.67
CA GLN A 106 5.88 15.25 4.80
C GLN A 106 6.35 13.79 4.78
N SER A 107 7.16 13.38 5.76
CA SER A 107 7.87 12.10 5.74
C SER A 107 7.25 11.12 6.74
N TYR A 108 6.96 9.89 6.31
CA TYR A 108 6.66 8.75 7.19
C TYR A 108 7.71 7.66 6.97
N PHE A 109 7.90 6.80 7.96
CA PHE A 109 8.75 5.61 7.85
C PHE A 109 7.90 4.36 7.91
N VAL A 110 8.33 3.33 7.20
CA VAL A 110 7.69 2.02 7.22
C VAL A 110 8.71 0.99 7.69
N THR A 111 8.45 0.39 8.83
CA THR A 111 9.21 -0.76 9.31
C THR A 111 8.56 -2.01 8.75
N VAL A 112 9.33 -2.86 8.07
CA VAL A 112 8.83 -4.08 7.43
C VAL A 112 9.50 -5.30 8.06
N ALA A 113 8.71 -6.31 8.40
CA ALA A 113 9.23 -7.54 8.99
C ALA A 113 10.09 -8.31 7.96
N PRO A 114 11.06 -9.13 8.42
CA PRO A 114 11.86 -9.95 7.53
C PRO A 114 11.00 -10.84 6.62
N ASN A 115 11.46 -11.05 5.38
CA ASN A 115 10.82 -11.89 4.36
C ASN A 115 9.44 -11.39 3.86
N VAL A 116 9.06 -10.16 4.18
CA VAL A 116 7.87 -9.51 3.60
C VAL A 116 8.27 -8.77 2.32
N ASP A 117 7.43 -8.86 1.30
CA ASP A 117 7.65 -8.20 0.01
C ASP A 117 7.61 -6.67 0.14
N LEU A 118 8.76 -6.02 0.02
CA LEU A 118 8.91 -4.57 0.13
C LEU A 118 8.16 -3.81 -0.97
N VAL A 119 8.06 -4.39 -2.17
CA VAL A 119 7.38 -3.75 -3.30
C VAL A 119 5.87 -3.74 -3.06
N LEU A 120 5.32 -4.83 -2.54
CA LEU A 120 3.92 -4.89 -2.11
C LEU A 120 3.62 -3.84 -1.03
N ILE A 121 4.48 -3.73 0.00
CA ILE A 121 4.29 -2.74 1.06
C ILE A 121 4.38 -1.31 0.51
N ALA A 122 5.34 -1.01 -0.36
CA ALA A 122 5.44 0.30 -1.02
C ALA A 122 4.18 0.63 -1.84
N ALA A 123 3.64 -0.34 -2.57
CA ALA A 123 2.41 -0.13 -3.33
C ALA A 123 1.19 0.12 -2.43
N ILE A 124 1.08 -0.56 -1.29
CA ILE A 124 0.05 -0.28 -0.28
C ILE A 124 0.17 1.15 0.24
N CYS A 125 1.40 1.63 0.49
CA CYS A 125 1.65 2.99 0.92
C CYS A 125 1.20 4.02 -0.13
N VAL A 126 1.51 3.77 -1.41
CA VAL A 126 1.00 4.61 -2.51
C VAL A 126 -0.53 4.58 -2.58
N CYS A 127 -1.18 3.43 -2.36
CA CYS A 127 -2.65 3.35 -2.32
C CYS A 127 -3.24 4.20 -1.18
N LEU A 128 -2.55 4.28 -0.04
CA LEU A 128 -2.95 5.10 1.10
C LEU A 128 -2.79 6.60 0.77
N ASP A 129 -1.63 7.01 0.24
CA ASP A 129 -1.36 8.39 -0.19
C ASP A 129 -2.40 8.88 -1.22
N GLU A 130 -2.71 8.04 -2.21
CA GLU A 130 -3.70 8.33 -3.24
C GLU A 130 -5.13 8.48 -2.70
N ARG A 131 -5.44 7.86 -1.56
CA ARG A 131 -6.76 8.03 -0.92
C ARG A 131 -6.88 9.32 -0.12
N GLU A 132 -5.79 9.76 0.48
CA GLU A 132 -5.81 11.01 1.25
C GLU A 132 -5.82 12.24 0.36
N ASN A 133 -5.03 12.20 -0.72
CA ASN A 133 -4.89 13.32 -1.66
C ASN A 133 -6.12 13.56 -2.54
N GLU A 134 -7.12 12.68 -2.51
CA GLU A 134 -8.39 12.84 -3.25
C GLU A 134 -9.52 13.48 -2.43
N LYS A 135 -9.27 13.91 -1.18
CA LYS A 135 -10.21 14.71 -0.41
C LYS A 135 -10.26 16.16 -0.88
#